data_AF-A0A379WMB9-F1
#
_entry.id   AF-A0A379WMB9-F1
#
_cell.length_a   1.000
_cell.length_b   1.000
_cell.length_c   1.000
_cell.angle_alpha   90.00
_cell.angle_beta   90.00
_cell.angle_gamma   90.00
#
_symmetry.space_group_name_H-M   'P 1'
#
loop_
_entity.id
_entity.type
_entity.pdbx_description
1 polymer ?
#
loop_
_entity_poly.entity_id
_entity_poly.type
_entity_poly.pdbx_seq_one_letter_code
_entity_poly.pdbx_strand_id
1 'polypeptide(L)'
;MLAKKTDFNVEAACQVAHAFGVSETIIEDDFFTAVDDLRQASAEDAGAGHLGETGFGSALFYTYICIDKDLLVKNLNGNEELANQNAARLY
;
A
#
# COMPACT_ATOMS: atom_id res chain seq x y z
N MET A 1 -3.79 10.03 -16.68
CA MET A 1 -3.66 11.40 -17.26
C MET A 1 -2.30 11.53 -17.93
N LEU A 2 -2.26 12.05 -19.15
CA LEU A 2 -1.05 12.32 -19.91
C LEU A 2 -1.06 13.81 -20.31
N ALA A 3 -0.45 14.65 -19.47
CA ALA A 3 -0.58 16.11 -19.58
C ALA A 3 -0.18 16.69 -20.95
N LYS A 4 0.84 16.11 -21.62
CA LYS A 4 1.33 16.58 -22.92
C LYS A 4 0.50 16.09 -24.13
N LYS A 5 -0.40 15.12 -23.93
CA LYS A 5 -1.29 14.58 -24.97
C LYS A 5 -2.62 14.14 -24.35
N THR A 6 -3.50 15.11 -24.13
CA THR A 6 -4.76 14.93 -23.41
C THR A 6 -5.75 14.00 -24.10
N ASP A 7 -5.63 13.80 -25.40
CA ASP A 7 -6.50 12.89 -26.19
C ASP A 7 -6.38 11.41 -25.75
N PHE A 8 -5.31 11.06 -25.02
CA PHE A 8 -5.10 9.73 -24.45
C PHE A 8 -5.50 9.64 -22.98
N ASN A 9 -6.14 10.67 -22.42
CA ASN A 9 -6.69 10.59 -21.07
C ASN A 9 -7.89 9.64 -21.04
N VAL A 10 -7.90 8.76 -20.05
CA VAL A 10 -9.02 7.87 -19.74
C VAL A 10 -9.45 8.16 -18.31
N GLU A 11 -10.75 8.30 -18.11
CA GLU A 11 -11.33 8.44 -16.78
C GLU A 11 -11.34 7.08 -16.09
N ALA A 12 -10.92 7.01 -14.81
CA ALA A 12 -10.83 5.74 -14.12
C ALA A 12 -12.22 5.28 -13.66
N ALA A 13 -12.58 4.04 -13.98
CA ALA A 13 -13.86 3.45 -13.56
C ALA A 13 -13.84 2.88 -12.13
N CYS A 14 -12.66 2.83 -11.50
CA CYS A 14 -12.47 2.24 -10.17
C CYS A 14 -12.07 3.32 -9.17
N GLN A 15 -12.77 3.34 -8.03
CA GLN A 15 -12.48 4.18 -6.89
C GLN A 15 -12.03 3.29 -5.73
N VAL A 16 -10.87 3.62 -5.15
CA VAL A 16 -10.29 2.88 -4.02
C VAL A 16 -10.17 3.85 -2.85
N ALA A 17 -10.82 3.52 -1.74
CA ALA A 17 -10.66 4.28 -0.50
C ALA A 17 -9.36 3.88 0.20
N HIS A 18 -8.78 4.81 0.96
CA HIS A 18 -7.69 4.47 1.87
C HIS A 18 -8.16 3.45 2.90
N ALA A 19 -7.34 2.43 3.14
CA ALA A 19 -7.61 1.46 4.18
C ALA A 19 -7.45 2.09 5.57
N PHE A 20 -8.31 1.73 6.50
CA PHE A 20 -8.21 2.15 7.91
C PHE A 20 -8.56 1.00 8.86
N GLY A 21 -8.06 1.06 10.09
CA GLY A 21 -8.33 0.06 11.13
C GLY A 21 -9.79 0.11 11.58
N VAL A 22 -10.40 -1.07 11.80
CA VAL A 22 -11.79 -1.15 12.31
C VAL A 22 -11.91 -0.96 13.82
N SER A 23 -10.78 -0.86 14.50
CA SER A 23 -10.67 -0.58 15.93
C SER A 23 -9.52 0.39 16.17
N GLU A 24 -9.47 0.95 17.38
CA GLU A 24 -8.29 1.67 17.84
C GLU A 24 -7.07 0.74 17.84
N THR A 25 -5.95 1.26 17.33
CA THR A 25 -4.63 0.63 17.35
C THR A 25 -3.64 1.69 17.80
N ILE A 26 -2.82 1.33 18.78
CA ILE A 26 -1.73 2.18 19.26
C ILE A 26 -0.47 1.85 18.45
N ILE A 27 0.30 2.87 18.08
CA ILE A 27 1.62 2.69 17.45
C ILE A 27 2.60 2.29 18.55
N GLU A 28 3.32 1.19 18.34
CA GLU A 28 4.36 0.68 19.23
C GLU A 28 5.74 1.15 18.74
N ASP A 29 6.59 1.57 19.68
CA ASP A 29 7.96 1.99 19.39
C ASP A 29 8.89 0.76 19.41
N ASP A 30 9.51 0.46 18.27
CA ASP A 30 10.51 -0.61 18.13
C ASP A 30 11.93 -0.02 18.13
N PHE A 31 12.71 -0.39 19.16
CA PHE A 31 14.11 0.00 19.29
C PHE A 31 15.00 -1.10 18.73
N PHE A 32 15.83 -0.76 17.75
CA PHE A 32 16.72 -1.71 17.08
C PHE A 32 18.16 -1.22 17.05
N THR A 33 19.11 -2.16 17.00
CA THR A 33 20.53 -1.86 16.85
C THR A 33 21.09 -2.46 15.58
N ALA A 34 22.04 -1.77 14.94
CA ALA A 34 22.90 -2.39 13.94
C ALA A 34 24.26 -2.71 14.57
N VAL A 35 24.66 -3.98 14.52
CA VAL A 35 25.95 -4.46 15.05
C VAL A 35 27.05 -4.19 14.02
N ASP A 36 28.23 -3.79 14.49
CA ASP A 36 29.43 -3.66 13.67
C ASP A 36 30.35 -4.86 13.91
N ASP A 37 30.33 -5.82 12.97
CA ASP A 37 31.09 -7.07 13.05
C ASP A 37 32.62 -6.87 13.03
N LEU A 38 33.11 -5.70 12.59
CA LEU A 38 34.55 -5.39 12.55
C LEU A 38 35.06 -4.75 13.84
N ARG A 39 34.16 -4.33 14.74
CA ARG A 39 34.55 -3.74 16.02
C ARG A 39 34.95 -4.85 16.99
N GLN A 40 36.17 -4.79 17.54
CA GLN A 40 36.59 -5.71 18.59
C GLN A 40 35.80 -5.42 19.86
N ALA A 41 34.84 -6.28 20.18
CA ALA A 41 34.05 -6.17 21.41
C ALA A 41 34.97 -6.36 22.62
N SER A 42 35.26 -5.28 23.35
CA SER A 42 35.78 -5.38 24.71
C SER A 42 34.59 -5.69 25.65
N ALA A 43 34.85 -6.21 26.84
CA ALA A 43 33.80 -6.57 27.81
C ALA A 43 32.90 -5.38 28.22
N GLU A 44 33.32 -4.14 27.94
CA GLU A 44 32.59 -2.90 28.25
C GLU A 44 31.80 -2.36 27.05
N ASP A 45 31.92 -2.97 25.86
CA ASP A 45 31.41 -2.41 24.61
C ASP A 45 30.76 -3.48 23.71
N ALA A 46 29.43 -3.57 23.76
CA ALA A 46 28.62 -4.69 23.24
C ALA A 46 28.50 -4.77 21.69
N GLY A 47 29.33 -4.04 20.93
CA GLY A 47 29.38 -4.13 19.47
C GLY A 47 28.25 -3.39 18.71
N ALA A 48 27.35 -2.66 19.38
CA ALA A 48 26.34 -1.84 18.70
C ALA A 48 26.99 -0.62 18.03
N GLY A 49 26.91 -0.54 16.69
CA GLY A 49 27.38 0.59 15.88
C GLY A 49 26.31 1.67 15.67
N HIS A 50 25.03 1.33 15.87
CA HIS A 50 23.90 2.24 15.73
C HIS A 50 22.73 1.81 16.65
N LEU A 51 21.98 2.80 17.15
CA LEU A 51 20.68 2.62 17.80
C LEU A 51 19.66 3.45 17.02
N GLY A 52 18.56 2.81 16.62
CA GLY A 52 17.44 3.43 15.92
C GLY A 52 16.11 3.09 16.57
N GLU A 53 15.09 3.82 16.16
CA GLU A 53 13.71 3.67 16.63
C GLU A 53 12.76 3.72 15.42
N THR A 54 11.77 2.83 15.37
CA THR A 54 10.71 2.84 14.36
C THR A 54 9.36 2.52 14.97
N GLY A 55 8.33 3.27 14.61
CA GLY A 55 6.96 2.91 14.99
C GLY A 55 6.43 1.75 14.14
N PHE A 56 5.74 0.80 14.75
CA PHE A 56 4.96 -0.22 14.04
C PHE A 56 3.58 -0.38 14.66
N GLY A 57 2.65 -0.99 13.92
CA GLY A 57 1.31 -1.25 14.42
C GLY A 57 0.66 -2.36 13.62
N SER A 58 -0.34 -3.00 14.23
CA SER A 58 -1.14 -4.05 13.60
C SER A 58 -2.63 -3.72 13.73
N ALA A 59 -3.37 -3.90 12.64
CA ALA A 59 -4.80 -3.65 12.61
C ALA A 59 -5.50 -4.61 11.65
N LEU A 60 -6.76 -4.90 11.95
CA LEU A 60 -7.68 -5.42 10.93
C LEU A 60 -8.15 -4.24 10.08
N PHE A 61 -7.75 -4.22 8.81
CA PHE A 61 -8.06 -3.11 7.91
C PHE A 61 -9.39 -3.32 7.19
N TYR A 62 -10.21 -2.26 7.16
CA TYR A 62 -11.33 -2.15 6.24
C TYR A 62 -10.84 -1.54 4.92
N THR A 63 -11.07 -2.25 3.82
CA THR A 63 -10.82 -1.77 2.46
C THR A 63 -12.14 -1.59 1.74
N TYR A 64 -12.24 -0.53 0.95
CA TYR A 64 -13.44 -0.26 0.15
C TYR A 64 -13.05 0.06 -1.29
N ILE A 65 -13.73 -0.60 -2.22
CA ILE A 65 -13.56 -0.44 -3.65
C ILE A 65 -14.95 -0.28 -4.27
N CYS A 66 -15.10 0.72 -5.14
CA CYS A 66 -16.30 0.95 -5.92
C CYS A 66 -15.96 0.95 -7.41
N ILE A 67 -16.80 0.32 -8.24
CA ILE A 67 -16.61 0.23 -9.68
C ILE A 67 -17.84 0.80 -10.37
N ASP A 68 -17.63 1.83 -11.19
CA ASP A 68 -18.62 2.27 -12.18
C ASP A 68 -18.58 1.30 -13.37
N LYS A 69 -19.56 0.40 -13.41
CA LYS A 69 -19.63 -0.64 -14.44
C LYS A 69 -19.86 -0.05 -15.84
N ASP A 70 -20.67 1.00 -15.94
CA ASP A 70 -21.00 1.60 -17.23
C ASP A 70 -19.76 2.29 -17.82
N LEU A 71 -19.01 3.01 -16.98
CA LEU A 71 -17.74 3.61 -17.38
C LEU A 71 -16.67 2.56 -17.69
N LEU A 72 -16.62 1.45 -16.95
CA LEU A 72 -15.70 0.35 -17.23
C LEU A 72 -15.96 -0.27 -18.62
N VAL A 73 -17.22 -0.56 -18.95
CA VAL A 73 -17.60 -1.07 -20.27
C VAL A 73 -17.25 -0.05 -21.36
N LYS A 74 -17.53 1.23 -21.14
CA LYS A 74 -17.15 2.31 -22.07
C LYS A 74 -15.63 2.36 -22.32
N ASN A 75 -14.83 2.28 -21.25
CA ASN A 75 -13.37 2.28 -21.33
C ASN A 75 -12.82 1.03 -22.03
N LEU A 76 -13.57 -0.07 -22.04
CA LEU A 76 -13.25 -1.32 -22.73
C LEU A 76 -13.96 -1.44 -24.10
N ASN A 77 -14.27 -0.30 -24.74
CA ASN A 77 -14.89 -0.22 -26.06
C ASN A 77 -16.21 -1.00 -26.20
N GLY A 78 -17.01 -1.08 -25.14
CA GLY A 78 -18.29 -1.80 -25.15
C GLY A 78 -18.17 -3.31 -24.90
N ASN A 79 -16.98 -3.82 -24.58
CA ASN A 79 -16.78 -5.25 -24.31
C ASN A 79 -17.26 -5.62 -22.90
N GLU A 80 -18.54 -6.00 -22.81
CA GLU A 80 -19.17 -6.39 -21.55
C GLU A 80 -18.57 -7.67 -20.94
N GLU A 81 -18.19 -8.64 -21.77
CA GLU A 81 -17.59 -9.89 -21.29
C GLU A 81 -16.27 -9.61 -20.55
N LEU A 82 -15.40 -8.81 -21.17
CA LEU A 82 -14.13 -8.40 -20.58
C LEU A 82 -14.34 -7.53 -19.33
N ALA A 83 -15.33 -6.64 -19.32
CA ALA A 83 -15.67 -5.84 -18.16
C ALA A 83 -16.10 -6.71 -16.96
N ASN A 84 -16.97 -7.69 -17.18
CA ASN A 84 -17.43 -8.62 -16.14
C ASN A 84 -16.28 -9.50 -15.62
N GLN A 85 -15.43 -10.02 -16.51
CA GLN A 85 -14.25 -10.80 -16.11
C GLN A 85 -13.29 -10.00 -15.23
N ASN A 86 -13.04 -8.73 -15.57
CA ASN A 86 -12.14 -7.89 -14.79
C ASN A 86 -12.76 -7.47 -13.45
N ALA A 87 -14.04 -7.10 -13.42
CA ALA A 87 -14.71 -6.75 -12.16
C ALA A 87 -14.71 -7.93 -11.16
N ALA A 88 -14.85 -9.16 -11.66
CA ALA A 88 -14.82 -10.36 -10.83
C ALA A 88 -13.44 -10.68 -10.21
N ARG A 89 -12.35 -10.15 -10.77
CA ARG A 89 -10.97 -10.39 -10.28
C ARG A 89 -10.54 -9.44 -9.16
N LEU A 90 -11.34 -8.43 -8.81
CA LEU A 90 -11.06 -7.51 -7.71
C LEU A 90 -11.38 -8.09 -6.32
N TYR A 91 -11.79 -9.36 -6.28
CA TYR A 91 -12.02 -10.20 -5.11
C TYR A 91 -11.48 -11.61 -5.39
#